data_AF-A0A1V4KMA1-F1
#
_entry.id   AF-A0A1V4KMA1-F1
#
_cell.length_a   1.000
_cell.length_b   1.000
_cell.length_c   1.000
_cell.angle_alpha   90.00
_cell.angle_beta   90.00
_cell.angle_gamma   90.00
#
_symmetry.space_group_name_H-M   'P 1'
#
loop_
_entity.id
_entity.type
_entity.pdbx_description
1 polymer ?
#
loop_
_entity_poly.entity_id
_entity_poly.type
_entity_poly.pdbx_seq_one_letter_code
_entity_poly.pdbx_strand_id
1 'polypeptide(L)'
;METDATAAVCRKSREAKEMEKFPHLEALLFTAVLENCVEQLAILEHTMPVSYEGKTELSHTGSQELKESLETQKEPDMNSQELMSARQGSKETATSTALKSSEHKQQLGKTEDLRSARRLSKRAVKHSALSVENLTKIQADRQYASDVITATMKKMQESGTFNSLTEANEREKAKKSKFHDVLTRDEELKTEIKALEKQLQDVKKETETELQT
;
A
#
# COMPACT_ATOMS: atom_id res chain seq x y z
N MET A 1 -25.91 35.88 -32.57
CA MET A 1 -26.28 36.62 -31.36
C MET A 1 -26.45 35.65 -30.18
N GLU A 2 -25.55 34.66 -30.03
CA GLU A 2 -25.71 33.51 -29.12
C GLU A 2 -24.45 33.23 -28.28
N THR A 3 -23.54 34.19 -28.15
CA THR A 3 -22.27 34.01 -27.43
C THR A 3 -22.27 34.62 -26.02
N ASP A 4 -23.40 35.18 -25.57
CA ASP A 4 -23.47 35.91 -24.28
C ASP A 4 -24.28 35.17 -23.19
N ALA A 5 -25.10 34.18 -23.58
CA ALA A 5 -25.89 33.39 -22.62
C ALA A 5 -25.02 32.38 -21.84
N THR A 6 -24.03 31.78 -22.48
CA THR A 6 -23.15 30.77 -21.85
C THR A 6 -22.16 31.40 -20.88
N ALA A 7 -21.74 32.65 -21.13
CA ALA A 7 -20.90 33.41 -20.21
C ALA A 7 -21.68 33.88 -18.97
N ALA A 8 -22.98 34.16 -19.10
CA ALA A 8 -23.86 34.48 -17.97
C ALA A 8 -24.12 33.25 -17.07
N VAL A 9 -24.22 32.04 -17.64
CA VAL A 9 -24.35 30.80 -16.87
C VAL A 9 -23.05 30.47 -16.11
N CYS A 10 -21.88 30.70 -16.70
CA CYS A 10 -20.60 30.53 -16.00
C CYS A 10 -20.32 31.60 -14.93
N ARG A 11 -20.88 32.82 -15.07
CA ARG A 11 -20.76 33.85 -14.02
C ARG A 11 -21.65 33.57 -12.80
N LYS A 12 -22.74 32.82 -12.96
CA LYS A 12 -23.68 32.53 -11.86
C LYS A 12 -23.20 31.46 -10.87
N SER A 13 -22.15 30.70 -11.21
CA SER A 13 -21.56 29.69 -10.31
C SER A 13 -20.48 30.23 -9.37
N ARG A 14 -20.20 31.55 -9.43
CA ARG A 14 -19.23 32.24 -8.57
C ARG A 14 -19.87 33.41 -7.83
N GLU A 15 -21.13 33.26 -7.44
CA GLU A 15 -21.56 33.91 -6.20
C GLU A 15 -20.75 33.20 -5.10
N ALA A 16 -19.80 33.90 -4.49
CA ALA A 16 -19.23 33.46 -3.23
C ALA A 16 -20.44 33.16 -2.35
N LYS A 17 -20.74 31.87 -2.14
CA LYS A 17 -21.87 31.41 -1.34
C LYS A 17 -21.68 32.07 0.01
N GLU A 18 -22.36 33.20 0.23
CA GLU A 18 -22.13 34.04 1.39
C GLU A 18 -22.61 33.19 2.56
N MET A 19 -21.62 32.63 3.25
CA MET A 19 -21.86 31.61 4.24
C MET A 19 -22.38 32.33 5.46
N GLU A 20 -23.56 31.91 5.93
CA GLU A 20 -24.17 32.49 7.11
C GLU A 20 -23.17 32.42 8.28
N LYS A 21 -22.97 33.57 8.92
CA LYS A 21 -22.03 33.71 10.02
C LYS A 21 -22.72 33.29 11.30
N PHE A 22 -22.08 32.44 12.08
CA PHE A 22 -22.56 32.09 13.40
C PHE A 22 -22.43 33.29 14.34
N PRO A 23 -23.39 33.48 15.26
CA PRO A 23 -23.22 34.36 16.40
C PRO A 23 -21.93 34.03 17.16
N HIS A 24 -21.28 35.03 17.74
CA HIS A 24 -19.99 34.85 18.40
C HIS A 24 -19.99 33.76 19.48
N LEU A 25 -21.06 33.68 20.29
CA LEU A 25 -21.19 32.64 21.31
C LEU A 25 -21.24 31.22 20.73
N GLU A 26 -21.96 31.04 19.62
CA GLU A 26 -22.04 29.76 18.93
C GLU A 26 -20.70 29.40 18.28
N ALA A 27 -20.03 30.37 17.66
CA ALA A 27 -18.70 30.17 17.11
C ALA A 27 -17.69 29.71 18.17
N LEU A 28 -17.75 30.27 19.39
CA LEU A 28 -16.94 29.81 20.52
C LEU A 28 -17.29 28.39 20.96
N LEU A 29 -18.58 28.06 21.06
CA LEU A 29 -19.03 26.71 21.42
C LEU A 29 -18.52 25.66 20.44
N PHE A 30 -18.68 25.91 19.13
CA PHE A 30 -18.16 25.01 18.11
C PHE A 30 -16.63 24.93 18.15
N THR A 31 -15.94 26.03 18.47
CA THR A 31 -14.47 26.06 18.54
C THR A 31 -13.98 25.11 19.63
N ALA A 32 -14.59 25.13 20.82
CA ALA A 32 -14.25 24.22 21.90
C ALA A 32 -14.43 22.73 21.49
N VAL A 33 -15.45 22.42 20.68
CA VAL A 33 -15.63 21.07 20.14
C VAL A 33 -14.51 20.70 19.17
N LEU A 34 -14.14 21.63 18.27
CA LEU A 34 -13.05 21.42 17.31
C LEU A 34 -11.68 21.27 18.01
N GLU A 35 -11.42 22.03 19.06
CA GLU A 35 -10.23 21.91 19.91
C GLU A 35 -10.12 20.49 20.48
N ASN A 36 -11.19 19.99 21.10
CA ASN A 36 -11.23 18.62 21.60
C ASN A 36 -11.01 17.58 20.49
N CYS A 37 -11.49 17.81 19.26
CA CYS A 37 -11.21 16.91 18.14
C CYS A 37 -9.72 16.90 17.76
N VAL A 38 -9.05 18.05 17.75
CA VAL A 38 -7.60 18.14 17.49
C VAL A 38 -6.81 17.41 18.58
N GLU A 39 -7.19 17.57 19.84
CA GLU A 39 -6.57 16.86 20.97
C GLU A 39 -6.73 15.33 20.83
N GLN A 40 -7.91 14.85 20.45
CA GLN A 40 -8.14 13.43 20.21
C GLN A 40 -7.29 12.88 19.05
N LEU A 41 -7.13 13.66 17.97
CA LEU A 41 -6.23 13.29 16.87
C LEU A 41 -4.77 13.26 17.32
N ALA A 42 -4.34 14.15 18.22
CA ALA A 42 -3.00 14.12 18.80
C ALA A 42 -2.77 12.89 19.69
N ILE A 43 -3.77 12.46 20.48
CA ILE A 43 -3.71 11.21 21.25
C ILE A 43 -3.58 10.00 20.31
N LEU A 44 -4.30 10.00 19.19
CA LEU A 44 -4.20 8.95 18.19
C LEU A 44 -2.79 8.85 17.59
N GLU A 45 -2.11 9.98 17.36
CA GLU A 45 -0.72 10.00 16.92
C GLU A 45 0.21 9.29 17.91
N HIS A 46 0.05 9.58 19.20
CA HIS A 46 0.88 9.01 20.26
C HIS A 46 0.65 7.51 20.45
N THR A 47 -0.60 7.06 20.31
CA THR A 47 -0.96 5.64 20.50
C THR A 47 -0.66 4.78 19.27
N MET A 48 -0.53 5.37 18.08
CA MET A 48 -0.33 4.64 16.82
C MET A 48 0.84 5.20 15.99
N PRO A 49 2.10 5.18 16.45
CA PRO A 49 3.23 5.72 15.69
C PRO A 49 3.51 4.91 14.41
N VAL A 50 3.95 5.58 13.35
CA VAL A 50 4.34 4.95 12.05
C VAL A 50 5.50 3.97 12.23
N SER A 51 6.42 4.30 13.14
CA SER A 51 7.51 3.44 13.57
C SER A 51 7.16 2.82 14.94
N TYR A 52 6.90 1.53 14.97
CA TYR A 52 6.96 0.76 16.22
C TYR A 52 8.44 0.52 16.57
N GLU A 53 9.19 1.59 16.82
CA GLU A 53 10.46 1.48 17.55
C GLU A 53 10.04 1.21 19.00
N GLY A 54 9.78 -0.06 19.28
CA GLY A 54 9.37 -0.51 20.60
C GLY A 54 10.38 0.01 21.62
N LYS A 55 9.89 0.79 22.57
CA LYS A 55 10.54 1.18 23.83
C LYS A 55 11.79 0.33 24.10
N THR A 56 12.93 0.91 23.74
CA THR A 56 14.26 0.31 23.71
C THR A 56 14.84 0.17 25.12
N GLU A 57 14.10 -0.46 26.04
CA GLU A 57 14.57 -0.73 27.40
C GLU A 57 14.53 -2.24 27.72
N LEU A 58 13.96 -3.10 26.87
CA LEU A 58 13.84 -4.54 27.17
C LEU A 58 14.17 -5.54 26.03
N SER A 59 14.51 -5.12 24.81
CA SER A 59 14.60 -6.04 23.66
C SER A 59 15.92 -6.01 22.87
N HIS A 60 17.01 -5.50 23.46
CA HIS A 60 18.33 -5.50 22.80
C HIS A 60 18.88 -6.90 22.47
N THR A 61 18.35 -7.98 23.07
CA THR A 61 18.80 -9.34 22.77
C THR A 61 18.18 -9.91 21.49
N GLY A 62 16.95 -9.54 21.12
CA GLY A 62 16.23 -10.21 20.02
C GLY A 62 16.50 -9.65 18.62
N SER A 63 16.82 -8.35 18.51
CA SER A 63 17.02 -7.69 17.20
C SER A 63 18.41 -8.00 16.61
N GLN A 64 19.42 -8.17 17.46
CA GLN A 64 20.77 -8.54 17.04
C GLN A 64 20.83 -9.99 16.54
N GLU A 65 20.15 -10.92 17.22
CA GLU A 65 20.03 -12.32 16.78
C GLU A 65 19.33 -12.46 15.42
N LEU A 66 18.32 -11.62 15.13
CA LEU A 66 17.62 -11.61 13.84
C LEU A 66 18.51 -11.11 12.68
N LYS A 67 19.34 -10.10 12.94
CA LYS A 67 20.29 -9.57 11.96
C LYS A 67 21.42 -10.56 11.68
N GLU A 68 21.95 -11.19 12.73
CA GLU A 68 22.97 -12.24 12.63
C GLU A 68 22.44 -13.49 11.90
N SER A 69 21.19 -13.88 12.15
CA SER A 69 20.52 -14.99 11.44
C SER A 69 20.35 -14.75 9.93
N LEU A 70 20.23 -13.49 9.50
CA LEU A 70 20.13 -13.12 8.09
C LEU A 70 21.48 -13.18 7.37
N GLU A 71 22.56 -12.79 8.07
CA GLU A 71 23.93 -12.81 7.54
C GLU A 71 24.47 -14.24 7.40
N THR A 72 24.25 -15.11 8.41
CA THR A 72 24.67 -16.53 8.38
C THR A 72 23.93 -17.34 7.30
N GLN A 73 22.80 -16.85 6.76
CA GLN A 73 22.04 -17.52 5.71
C GLN A 73 22.53 -17.23 4.28
N LYS A 74 23.46 -16.29 4.09
CA LYS A 74 24.02 -15.96 2.76
C LYS A 74 25.11 -16.94 2.31
N GLU A 75 25.61 -17.80 3.21
CA GLU A 75 26.82 -18.61 2.99
C GLU A 75 26.64 -20.06 2.48
N PRO A 76 25.48 -20.76 2.51
CA PRO A 76 25.45 -22.15 2.06
C PRO A 76 24.99 -22.36 0.59
N ASP A 77 24.92 -21.31 -0.24
CA ASP A 77 24.48 -21.46 -1.64
C ASP A 77 25.50 -22.24 -2.51
N MET A 78 26.75 -22.38 -2.06
CA MET A 78 27.78 -23.17 -2.75
C MET A 78 27.71 -24.69 -2.48
N ASN A 79 27.23 -25.12 -1.31
CA ASN A 79 27.29 -26.53 -0.90
C ASN A 79 26.10 -27.37 -1.44
N SER A 80 25.01 -26.73 -1.86
CA SER A 80 23.82 -27.43 -2.38
C SER A 80 23.96 -27.85 -3.86
N GLN A 81 24.81 -27.16 -4.63
CA GLN A 81 25.09 -27.50 -6.03
C GLN A 81 26.05 -28.69 -6.16
N GLU A 82 26.99 -28.84 -5.22
CA GLU A 82 28.00 -29.91 -5.23
C GLU A 82 27.40 -31.30 -4.94
N LEU A 83 26.42 -31.37 -4.03
CA LEU A 83 25.71 -32.61 -3.70
C LEU A 83 24.79 -33.13 -4.83
N MET A 84 24.30 -32.24 -5.69
CA MET A 84 23.50 -32.63 -6.87
C MET A 84 24.37 -33.20 -7.99
N SER A 85 25.66 -32.83 -8.05
CA SER A 85 26.59 -33.35 -9.05
C SER A 85 27.11 -34.76 -8.70
N ALA A 86 27.29 -35.06 -7.41
CA ALA A 86 27.79 -36.34 -6.94
C ALA A 86 26.82 -37.54 -7.11
N ARG A 87 25.52 -37.29 -7.35
CA ARG A 87 24.51 -38.36 -7.46
C ARG A 87 24.34 -38.93 -8.87
N GLN A 88 24.92 -38.31 -9.89
CA GLN A 88 24.68 -38.68 -11.30
C GLN A 88 25.80 -39.54 -11.91
N GLY A 89 26.85 -39.86 -11.15
CA GLY A 89 28.00 -40.64 -11.63
C GLY A 89 28.36 -41.80 -10.71
N SER A 90 27.51 -42.84 -10.60
CA SER A 90 28.00 -44.16 -10.19
C SER A 90 27.04 -45.26 -10.63
N LYS A 91 27.38 -45.90 -11.74
CA LYS A 91 26.85 -47.20 -12.15
C LYS A 91 28.00 -48.19 -12.02
N GLU A 92 27.67 -49.35 -11.42
CA GLU A 92 28.40 -50.63 -11.35
C GLU A 92 29.06 -51.10 -10.04
N THR A 93 28.53 -52.24 -9.59
CA THR A 93 29.11 -53.39 -8.88
C THR A 93 29.13 -53.47 -7.34
N ALA A 94 28.25 -54.36 -6.86
CA ALA A 94 28.50 -55.49 -5.96
C ALA A 94 28.87 -55.27 -4.47
N THR A 95 27.92 -55.71 -3.64
CA THR A 95 28.06 -56.38 -2.31
C THR A 95 28.47 -55.57 -1.09
N SER A 96 27.69 -55.84 -0.03
CA SER A 96 27.98 -55.77 1.39
C SER A 96 27.64 -54.51 2.20
N THR A 97 27.08 -54.84 3.37
CA THR A 97 26.93 -54.09 4.61
C THR A 97 25.79 -53.08 4.73
N ALA A 98 24.75 -53.56 5.40
CA ALA A 98 23.82 -52.78 6.19
C ALA A 98 24.56 -51.84 7.16
N LEU A 99 24.42 -50.54 6.95
CA LEU A 99 24.35 -49.48 7.97
C LEU A 99 24.14 -48.15 7.20
N LYS A 100 23.51 -47.15 7.82
CA LYS A 100 23.27 -45.78 7.29
C LYS A 100 21.96 -45.54 6.51
N SER A 101 20.81 -45.91 7.09
CA SER A 101 19.50 -45.40 6.66
C SER A 101 18.94 -44.26 7.52
N SER A 102 19.67 -43.76 8.53
CA SER A 102 19.17 -42.69 9.42
C SER A 102 19.54 -41.27 8.98
N GLU A 103 20.61 -41.05 8.20
CA GLU A 103 21.09 -39.68 7.88
C GLU A 103 20.35 -39.04 6.69
N HIS A 104 19.87 -39.83 5.72
CA HIS A 104 19.18 -39.31 4.52
C HIS A 104 17.78 -38.75 4.80
N LYS A 105 17.07 -39.25 5.82
CA LYS A 105 15.75 -38.70 6.23
C LYS A 105 15.89 -37.38 6.98
N GLN A 106 16.99 -37.18 7.70
CA GLN A 106 17.19 -35.98 8.52
C GLN A 106 17.58 -34.75 7.69
N GLN A 107 18.28 -34.93 6.56
CA GLN A 107 18.63 -33.82 5.66
C GLN A 107 17.47 -33.34 4.78
N LEU A 108 16.58 -34.24 4.35
CA LEU A 108 15.39 -33.86 3.58
C LEU A 108 14.39 -33.05 4.44
N GLY A 109 14.19 -33.46 5.70
CA GLY A 109 13.40 -32.70 6.68
C GLY A 109 13.96 -31.30 6.94
N LYS A 110 15.28 -31.17 7.10
CA LYS A 110 15.95 -29.87 7.28
C LYS A 110 15.78 -28.93 6.09
N THR A 111 15.73 -29.47 4.87
CA THR A 111 15.58 -28.68 3.63
C THR A 111 14.14 -28.21 3.42
N GLU A 112 13.15 -29.05 3.76
CA GLU A 112 11.74 -28.63 3.81
C GLU A 112 11.48 -27.64 4.94
N ASP A 113 12.07 -27.82 6.12
CA ASP A 113 11.96 -26.88 7.25
C ASP A 113 12.55 -25.51 6.91
N LEU A 114 13.74 -25.46 6.29
CA LEU A 114 14.34 -24.20 5.80
C LEU A 114 13.47 -23.52 4.74
N ARG A 115 12.88 -24.28 3.82
CA ARG A 115 11.97 -23.74 2.79
C ARG A 115 10.66 -23.25 3.39
N SER A 116 10.18 -23.92 4.43
CA SER A 116 8.97 -23.55 5.19
C SER A 116 9.22 -22.30 6.03
N ALA A 117 10.34 -22.25 6.75
CA ALA A 117 10.81 -21.06 7.47
C ALA A 117 10.98 -19.85 6.54
N ARG A 118 11.56 -20.04 5.34
CA ARG A 118 11.69 -18.97 4.33
C ARG A 118 10.35 -18.50 3.77
N ARG A 119 9.34 -19.38 3.68
CA ARG A 119 7.98 -19.00 3.28
C ARG A 119 7.26 -18.24 4.39
N LEU A 120 7.43 -18.67 5.63
CA LEU A 120 6.88 -18.01 6.82
C LEU A 120 7.51 -16.62 7.02
N SER A 121 8.83 -16.48 6.84
CA SER A 121 9.52 -15.19 6.93
C SER A 121 9.09 -14.23 5.81
N LYS A 122 9.02 -14.69 4.56
CA LYS A 122 8.48 -13.88 3.45
C LYS A 122 7.04 -13.43 3.69
N ARG A 123 6.21 -14.28 4.31
CA ARG A 123 4.83 -13.95 4.66
C ARG A 123 4.78 -12.91 5.79
N ALA A 124 5.58 -13.08 6.83
CA ALA A 124 5.72 -12.12 7.93
C ALA A 124 6.18 -10.75 7.44
N VAL A 125 7.21 -10.71 6.57
CA VAL A 125 7.71 -9.46 5.95
C VAL A 125 6.61 -8.77 5.13
N LYS A 126 5.84 -9.51 4.33
CA LYS A 126 4.72 -8.94 3.57
C LYS A 126 3.62 -8.37 4.46
N HIS A 127 3.23 -9.08 5.52
CA HIS A 127 2.24 -8.57 6.48
C HIS A 127 2.76 -7.33 7.22
N SER A 128 4.05 -7.29 7.56
CA SER A 128 4.67 -6.12 8.18
C SER A 128 4.72 -4.91 7.24
N ALA A 129 5.06 -5.10 5.95
CA ALA A 129 5.12 -4.01 4.98
C ALA A 129 3.74 -3.42 4.69
N LEU A 130 2.72 -4.27 4.51
CA LEU A 130 1.32 -3.83 4.36
C LEU A 130 0.81 -3.13 5.62
N SER A 131 1.27 -3.55 6.81
CA SER A 131 0.96 -2.87 8.07
C SER A 131 1.59 -1.48 8.13
N VAL A 132 2.84 -1.32 7.71
CA VAL A 132 3.52 -0.01 7.69
C VAL A 132 2.87 0.95 6.68
N GLU A 133 2.50 0.48 5.50
CA GLU A 133 1.78 1.29 4.50
C GLU A 133 0.42 1.77 5.04
N ASN A 134 -0.34 0.87 5.66
CA ASN A 134 -1.62 1.22 6.30
C ASN A 134 -1.44 2.23 7.45
N LEU A 135 -0.43 2.06 8.30
CA LEU A 135 -0.12 3.01 9.37
C LEU A 135 0.28 4.37 8.82
N THR A 136 1.08 4.40 7.76
CA THR A 136 1.47 5.63 7.07
C THR A 136 0.25 6.35 6.50
N LYS A 137 -0.68 5.61 5.88
CA LYS A 137 -1.94 6.16 5.38
C LYS A 137 -2.81 6.71 6.51
N ILE A 138 -3.00 5.97 7.60
CA ILE A 138 -3.76 6.43 8.77
C ILE A 138 -3.17 7.73 9.32
N GLN A 139 -1.84 7.81 9.36
CA GLN A 139 -1.14 8.99 9.86
C GLN A 139 -1.29 10.18 8.92
N ALA A 140 -1.19 9.99 7.61
CA ALA A 140 -1.50 11.03 6.63
C ALA A 140 -2.97 11.50 6.72
N ASP A 141 -3.92 10.57 6.84
CA ASP A 141 -5.36 10.87 6.95
C ASP A 141 -5.65 11.66 8.25
N ARG A 142 -5.03 11.26 9.37
CA ARG A 142 -5.10 11.97 10.66
C ARG A 142 -4.57 13.39 10.56
N GLN A 143 -3.38 13.57 9.97
CA GLN A 143 -2.77 14.90 9.81
C GLN A 143 -3.67 15.80 8.98
N TYR A 144 -4.18 15.29 7.85
CA TYR A 144 -5.11 16.02 7.00
C TYR A 144 -6.36 16.45 7.78
N ALA A 145 -6.97 15.56 8.57
CA ALA A 145 -8.12 15.90 9.41
C ALA A 145 -7.77 16.99 10.44
N SER A 146 -6.61 16.87 11.10
CA SER A 146 -6.13 17.86 12.06
C SER A 146 -5.95 19.24 11.43
N ASP A 147 -5.35 19.31 10.24
CA ASP A 147 -5.12 20.55 9.51
C ASP A 147 -6.45 21.22 9.10
N VAL A 148 -7.40 20.43 8.60
CA VAL A 148 -8.74 20.92 8.22
C VAL A 148 -9.51 21.43 9.43
N ILE A 149 -9.49 20.70 10.54
CA ILE A 149 -10.18 21.10 11.78
C ILE A 149 -9.54 22.37 12.34
N THR A 150 -8.21 22.45 12.41
CA THR A 150 -7.48 23.63 12.88
C THR A 150 -7.76 24.86 12.01
N ALA A 151 -7.76 24.70 10.69
CA ALA A 151 -8.12 25.77 9.77
C ALA A 151 -9.59 26.21 9.92
N THR A 152 -10.50 25.27 10.22
CA THR A 152 -11.92 25.55 10.48
C THR A 152 -12.11 26.29 11.79
N MET A 153 -11.46 25.84 12.84
CA MET A 153 -11.44 26.48 14.15
C MET A 153 -10.97 27.93 14.06
N LYS A 154 -9.84 28.18 13.37
CA LYS A 154 -9.34 29.53 13.13
C LYS A 154 -10.34 30.40 12.37
N LYS A 155 -10.96 29.89 11.30
CA LYS A 155 -11.98 30.64 10.54
C LYS A 155 -13.24 30.93 11.36
N MET A 156 -13.59 30.04 12.27
CA MET A 156 -14.73 30.23 13.15
C MET A 156 -14.45 31.32 14.18
N GLN A 157 -13.25 31.35 14.75
CA GLN A 157 -12.80 32.41 15.67
C GLN A 157 -12.69 33.79 14.98
N GLU A 158 -12.12 33.83 13.77
CA GLU A 158 -11.86 35.09 13.04
C GLU A 158 -13.10 35.69 12.38
N SER A 159 -13.93 34.86 11.74
CA SER A 159 -15.03 35.33 10.89
C SER A 159 -16.39 34.68 11.18
N GLY A 160 -16.48 33.77 12.16
CA GLY A 160 -17.72 33.07 12.49
C GLY A 160 -18.19 32.12 11.39
N THR A 161 -17.29 31.58 10.56
CA THR A 161 -17.65 30.74 9.40
C THR A 161 -16.84 29.43 9.37
N PHE A 162 -17.39 28.37 8.78
CA PHE A 162 -16.71 27.09 8.53
C PHE A 162 -16.41 26.84 7.04
N ASN A 163 -16.23 27.90 6.26
CA ASN A 163 -15.97 27.81 4.82
C ASN A 163 -14.74 26.95 4.49
N SER A 164 -13.70 26.99 5.31
CA SER A 164 -12.51 26.14 5.14
C SER A 164 -12.82 24.65 5.14
N LEU A 165 -13.79 24.18 5.94
CA LEU A 165 -14.27 22.79 5.91
C LEU A 165 -14.99 22.49 4.59
N THR A 166 -15.83 23.41 4.13
CA THR A 166 -16.55 23.25 2.85
C THR A 166 -15.56 23.18 1.69
N GLU A 167 -14.58 24.09 1.65
CA GLU A 167 -13.51 24.08 0.64
C GLU A 167 -12.68 22.79 0.70
N ALA A 168 -12.35 22.29 1.89
CA ALA A 168 -11.65 21.02 2.04
C ALA A 168 -12.46 19.84 1.48
N ASN A 169 -13.76 19.81 1.75
CA ASN A 169 -14.66 18.78 1.22
C ASN A 169 -14.76 18.84 -0.31
N GLU A 170 -14.87 20.03 -0.89
CA GLU A 170 -14.91 20.19 -2.36
C GLU A 170 -13.57 19.80 -3.02
N ARG A 171 -12.42 20.08 -2.37
CA ARG A 171 -11.12 19.60 -2.85
C ARG A 171 -11.05 18.06 -2.89
N GLU A 172 -11.52 17.38 -1.85
CA GLU A 172 -11.51 15.92 -1.81
C GLU A 172 -12.52 15.29 -2.80
N LYS A 173 -13.70 15.90 -2.98
CA LYS A 173 -14.62 15.50 -4.06
C LYS A 173 -13.99 15.62 -5.44
N ALA A 174 -13.31 16.74 -5.71
CA ALA A 174 -12.62 16.95 -6.98
C ALA A 174 -11.48 15.94 -7.17
N LYS A 175 -10.72 15.63 -6.13
CA LYS A 175 -9.68 14.60 -6.15
C LYS A 175 -10.26 13.21 -6.42
N LYS A 176 -11.37 12.85 -5.76
CA LYS A 176 -12.08 11.59 -5.99
C LYS A 176 -12.60 11.47 -7.42
N SER A 177 -13.16 12.55 -7.98
CA SER A 177 -13.63 12.58 -9.37
C SER A 177 -12.49 12.30 -10.34
N LYS A 178 -11.35 13.00 -10.19
CA LYS A 178 -10.16 12.80 -11.04
C LYS A 178 -9.66 11.36 -11.00
N PHE A 179 -9.66 10.73 -9.82
CA PHE A 179 -9.26 9.34 -9.69
C PHE A 179 -10.23 8.40 -10.42
N HIS A 180 -11.54 8.67 -10.33
CA HIS A 180 -12.55 7.91 -11.07
C HIS A 180 -12.36 8.04 -12.58
N ASP A 181 -12.09 9.24 -13.09
CA ASP A 181 -11.84 9.48 -14.52
C ASP A 181 -10.61 8.70 -15.03
N VAL A 182 -9.54 8.64 -14.21
CA VAL A 182 -8.34 7.86 -14.53
C VAL A 182 -8.66 6.37 -14.56
N LEU A 183 -9.41 5.87 -13.58
CA LEU A 183 -9.78 4.45 -13.50
C LEU A 183 -10.65 4.03 -14.69
N THR A 184 -11.62 4.85 -15.08
CA THR A 184 -12.48 4.58 -16.24
C THR A 184 -11.64 4.49 -17.51
N ARG A 185 -10.71 5.44 -17.73
CA ARG A 185 -9.81 5.43 -18.88
C ARG A 185 -8.89 4.20 -18.88
N ASP A 186 -8.38 3.78 -17.73
CA ASP A 186 -7.51 2.61 -17.63
C ASP A 186 -8.26 1.32 -18.04
N GLU A 187 -9.51 1.16 -17.61
CA GLU A 187 -10.33 0.03 -18.04
C GLU A 187 -10.69 0.10 -19.54
N GLU A 188 -10.98 1.28 -20.09
CA GLU A 188 -11.18 1.46 -21.54
C GLU A 188 -9.93 1.03 -22.33
N LEU A 189 -8.75 1.52 -21.96
CA LEU A 189 -7.49 1.18 -22.61
C LEU A 189 -7.20 -0.33 -22.53
N LYS A 190 -7.50 -0.96 -21.40
CA LYS A 190 -7.36 -2.41 -21.24
C LYS A 190 -8.31 -3.21 -22.12
N THR A 191 -9.53 -2.71 -22.36
CA THR A 191 -10.44 -3.34 -23.33
C THR A 191 -9.95 -3.18 -24.77
N GLU A 192 -9.38 -2.03 -25.12
CA GLU A 192 -8.82 -1.76 -26.44
C GLU A 192 -7.59 -2.63 -26.73
N ILE A 193 -6.66 -2.76 -25.77
CA ILE A 193 -5.49 -3.64 -25.89
C ILE A 193 -5.93 -5.08 -26.18
N LYS A 194 -6.91 -5.61 -25.44
CA LYS A 194 -7.43 -6.96 -25.68
C LYS A 194 -8.05 -7.13 -27.07
N ALA A 195 -8.72 -6.10 -27.58
CA ALA A 195 -9.29 -6.12 -28.92
C ALA A 195 -8.19 -6.14 -29.99
N LEU A 196 -7.15 -5.33 -29.84
CA LEU A 196 -6.00 -5.28 -30.75
C LEU A 196 -5.18 -6.58 -30.72
N GLU A 197 -4.94 -7.15 -29.54
CA GLU A 197 -4.30 -8.47 -29.40
C GLU A 197 -5.06 -9.56 -30.15
N LYS A 198 -6.40 -9.54 -30.09
CA LYS A 198 -7.24 -10.47 -30.83
C LYS A 198 -7.11 -10.25 -32.35
N GLN A 199 -7.16 -9.01 -32.82
CA GLN A 199 -6.99 -8.70 -34.25
C GLN A 199 -5.63 -9.16 -34.78
N LEU A 200 -4.55 -8.93 -34.02
CA LEU A 200 -3.21 -9.40 -34.38
C LEU A 200 -3.15 -10.93 -34.47
N GLN A 201 -3.81 -11.63 -33.55
CA GLN A 201 -3.86 -13.08 -33.57
C GLN A 201 -4.65 -13.61 -34.79
N ASP A 202 -5.74 -12.94 -35.15
CA ASP A 202 -6.58 -13.33 -36.29
C ASP A 202 -5.85 -13.09 -37.62
N VAL A 203 -5.20 -11.93 -37.81
CA VAL A 203 -4.35 -11.65 -38.98
C VAL A 203 -3.21 -12.66 -39.10
N LYS A 204 -2.56 -13.02 -37.98
CA LYS A 204 -1.50 -14.03 -37.98
C LYS A 204 -2.01 -15.38 -38.49
N LYS A 205 -3.20 -15.81 -38.04
CA LYS A 205 -3.80 -17.08 -38.51
C LYS A 205 -4.13 -17.03 -40.00
N GLU A 206 -4.71 -15.93 -40.49
CA GLU A 206 -5.04 -15.76 -41.90
C GLU A 206 -3.79 -15.87 -42.79
N THR A 207 -2.72 -15.15 -42.44
CA THR A 207 -1.45 -15.22 -43.17
C THR A 207 -0.79 -16.60 -43.14
N GLU A 208 -0.92 -17.35 -42.03
CA GLU A 208 -0.40 -18.72 -41.92
C GLU A 208 -1.21 -19.71 -42.77
N THR A 209 -2.53 -19.52 -42.85
CA THR A 209 -3.39 -20.33 -43.72
C THR A 209 -3.16 -20.06 -45.20
N GLU A 210 -2.89 -18.81 -45.61
CA GLU A 210 -2.57 -18.48 -47.01
C GLU A 210 -1.21 -19.03 -47.44
N LEU A 211 -0.22 -19.08 -46.55
CA LEU A 211 1.11 -19.66 -46.82
C LEU A 211 1.13 -21.19 -46.94
N GLN A 212 0.09 -21.88 -46.47
CA GLN A 212 -0.04 -23.35 -46.54
C GLN A 212 -0.85 -23.85 -47.74
N THR A 213 -1.44 -22.94 -48.52
CA THR A 213 -2.10 -23.19 -49.81
C THR A 213 -1.14 -22.99 -50.98
#